data_AF-A0A016V531-F1
#
_entry.id   AF-A0A016V531-F1
#
_cell.length_a   1.000
_cell.length_b   1.000
_cell.length_c   1.000
_cell.angle_alpha   90.00
_cell.angle_beta   90.00
_cell.angle_gamma   90.00
#
_symmetry.space_group_name_H-M   'P 1'
#
loop_
_entity.id
_entity.type
_entity.pdbx_description
1 polymer ?
#
loop_
_entity_poly.entity_id
_entity_poly.type
_entity_poly.pdbx_seq_one_letter_code
_entity_poly.pdbx_strand_id
1 'polypeptide(L)'
;MTALGQGVLHWDSDGTVLSQEQKQFYEKNGYLLIRNCVPNYELERYKDRFRDICQGKQVPPNMTVMRDVAIAKSEFISGEKAITKVQDFQDDPVLFDYCQYKGVVDVVKDLIGTKESNLLAMHTMLINKPPDSGELLFTCQSVHLSPFGVNIPEIDDEYVD
;
A
#
# COMPACT_ATOMS: atom_id res chain seq x y z
N MET A 1 -14.61 27.88 2.39
CA MET A 1 -14.09 26.52 2.21
C MET A 1 -13.44 26.12 3.52
N THR A 2 -13.97 25.09 4.18
CA THR A 2 -13.41 24.55 5.42
C THR A 2 -12.20 23.71 5.01
N ALA A 3 -11.00 24.05 5.49
CA ALA A 3 -9.80 23.29 5.17
C ALA A 3 -9.88 21.88 5.79
N LEU A 4 -9.28 20.87 5.14
CA LEU A 4 -9.23 19.52 5.69
C LEU A 4 -8.48 19.55 7.04
N GLY A 5 -9.09 19.00 8.11
CA GLY A 5 -8.44 18.96 9.43
C GLY A 5 -8.21 20.33 10.09
N GLN A 6 -9.05 21.32 9.81
CA GLN A 6 -8.94 22.68 10.35
C GLN A 6 -8.74 22.70 11.88
N GLY A 7 -7.60 23.26 12.32
CA GLY A 7 -7.20 23.35 13.73
C GLY A 7 -6.30 22.21 14.24
N VAL A 8 -6.14 21.14 13.45
CA VAL A 8 -5.25 20.00 13.76
C VAL A 8 -4.11 19.89 12.76
N LEU A 9 -4.41 20.10 11.48
CA LEU A 9 -3.42 20.06 10.39
C LEU A 9 -3.00 21.48 10.01
N HIS A 10 -1.68 21.70 9.97
CA HIS A 10 -1.08 22.97 9.56
C HIS A 10 -0.56 22.85 8.13
N TRP A 11 -1.37 23.26 7.15
CA TRP A 11 -1.00 23.18 5.72
C TRP A 11 0.05 24.22 5.30
N ASP A 12 0.13 25.34 6.04
CA ASP A 12 1.01 26.48 5.74
C ASP A 12 2.39 26.39 6.42
N SER A 13 2.77 25.22 6.92
CA SER A 13 4.07 25.01 7.55
C SER A 13 4.69 23.67 7.15
N ASP A 14 6.02 23.61 7.19
CA ASP A 14 6.75 22.37 7.00
C ASP A 14 6.33 21.30 8.02
N GLY A 15 6.32 20.06 7.55
CA GLY A 15 6.18 18.87 8.37
C GLY A 15 7.51 18.41 8.96
N THR A 16 7.55 17.15 9.38
CA THR A 16 8.77 16.47 9.81
C THR A 16 9.62 16.03 8.63
N VAL A 17 8.96 15.58 7.57
CA VAL A 17 9.55 15.02 6.35
C VAL A 17 9.03 15.76 5.10
N LEU A 18 7.77 16.20 5.10
CA LEU A 18 7.16 16.88 3.97
C LEU A 18 7.36 18.40 4.03
N SER A 19 7.69 19.02 2.90
CA SER A 19 7.70 20.48 2.78
C SER A 19 6.29 21.07 2.76
N GLN A 20 6.17 22.35 3.08
CA GLN A 20 4.92 23.11 2.93
C GLN A 20 4.33 22.94 1.51
N GLU A 21 5.16 23.06 0.46
CA GLU A 21 4.71 22.93 -0.93
C GLU A 21 4.12 21.55 -1.22
N GLN A 22 4.71 20.48 -0.68
CA GLN A 22 4.21 19.11 -0.84
C GLN A 22 2.86 18.92 -0.12
N LYS A 23 2.71 19.51 1.07
CA LYS A 23 1.47 19.44 1.83
C LYS A 23 0.34 20.23 1.15
N GLN A 24 0.63 21.42 0.64
CA GLN A 24 -0.32 22.20 -0.15
C GLN A 24 -0.67 21.51 -1.48
N PHE A 25 0.29 20.83 -2.10
CA PHE A 25 0.03 20.01 -3.29
C PHE A 25 -0.95 18.86 -2.95
N TYR A 26 -0.74 18.16 -1.84
CA TYR A 26 -1.64 17.11 -1.39
C TYR A 26 -3.04 17.64 -1.09
N GLU A 27 -3.16 18.77 -0.38
CA GLU A 27 -4.45 19.40 -0.07
C GLU A 27 -5.23 19.76 -1.34
N LYS A 28 -4.54 20.26 -2.37
CA LYS A 28 -5.15 20.68 -3.64
C LYS A 28 -5.49 19.52 -4.58
N ASN A 29 -4.62 18.51 -4.67
CA ASN A 29 -4.71 17.46 -5.69
C ASN A 29 -5.18 16.11 -5.15
N GLY A 30 -5.13 15.89 -3.84
CA GLY A 30 -5.55 14.64 -3.19
C GLY A 30 -4.54 13.49 -3.29
N TYR A 31 -3.35 13.71 -3.84
CA TYR A 31 -2.27 12.72 -3.92
C TYR A 31 -0.90 13.39 -3.79
N LEU A 32 0.13 12.59 -3.46
CA LEU A 32 1.52 13.03 -3.37
C LEU A 32 2.46 11.89 -3.81
N LEU A 33 3.45 12.21 -4.65
CA LEU A 33 4.48 11.26 -5.07
C LEU A 33 5.76 11.47 -4.26
N ILE A 34 6.20 10.42 -3.57
CA ILE A 34 7.47 10.41 -2.83
C ILE A 34 8.34 9.29 -3.39
N ARG A 35 9.41 9.69 -4.08
CA ARG A 35 10.34 8.74 -4.70
C ARG A 35 11.21 8.10 -3.63
N ASN A 36 11.49 6.80 -3.80
CA ASN A 36 12.38 6.05 -2.90
C ASN A 36 11.98 6.18 -1.41
N CYS A 37 10.67 6.22 -1.13
CA CYS A 37 10.16 6.27 0.23
C CYS A 37 10.52 5.01 1.03
N VAL A 38 10.46 3.86 0.36
CA VAL A 38 10.91 2.55 0.86
C VAL A 38 12.08 2.10 -0.02
N PRO A 39 13.21 1.71 0.57
CA PRO A 39 14.39 1.31 -0.17
C PRO A 39 14.21 -0.07 -0.82
N ASN A 40 14.88 -0.28 -1.94
CA ASN A 40 14.74 -1.51 -2.74
C ASN A 40 14.96 -2.81 -1.95
N TYR A 41 15.85 -2.80 -0.95
CA TYR A 41 16.09 -4.01 -0.15
C TYR A 41 14.89 -4.42 0.73
N GLU A 42 14.10 -3.46 1.23
CA GLU A 42 12.84 -3.79 1.94
C GLU A 42 11.78 -4.24 0.94
N LEU A 43 11.72 -3.63 -0.25
CA LEU A 43 10.79 -4.05 -1.30
C LEU A 43 11.04 -5.51 -1.73
N GLU A 44 12.29 -5.88 -1.96
CA GLU A 44 12.66 -7.28 -2.27
C GLU A 44 12.32 -8.24 -1.12
N ARG A 45 12.52 -7.83 0.14
CA ARG A 45 12.11 -8.61 1.31
C ARG A 45 10.59 -8.87 1.33
N TYR A 46 9.77 -7.86 0.99
CA TYR A 46 8.32 -8.04 0.91
C TYR A 46 7.90 -8.93 -0.27
N LYS A 47 8.60 -8.82 -1.41
CA LYS A 47 8.40 -9.70 -2.57
C LYS A 47 8.71 -11.16 -2.23
N ASP A 48 9.82 -11.42 -1.54
CA ASP A 48 10.19 -12.77 -1.10
C ASP A 48 9.14 -13.34 -0.15
N ARG A 49 8.64 -12.53 0.79
CA ARG A 49 7.54 -12.96 1.66
C ARG A 49 6.28 -13.28 0.87
N PHE A 50 5.93 -12.46 -0.11
CA PHE A 50 4.79 -12.71 -0.98
C PHE A 50 4.94 -14.05 -1.73
N ARG A 51 6.13 -14.36 -2.28
CA ARG A 51 6.42 -15.66 -2.92
C ARG A 51 6.22 -16.83 -1.95
N ASP A 52 6.65 -16.69 -0.70
CA ASP A 52 6.43 -17.71 0.33
C ASP A 52 4.94 -17.91 0.64
N ILE A 53 4.16 -16.82 0.72
CA ILE A 53 2.69 -16.87 0.88
C ILE A 53 2.05 -17.58 -0.31
N CYS A 54 2.54 -17.31 -1.53
CA CYS A 54 2.07 -17.98 -2.74
C CYS A 54 2.29 -19.50 -2.72
N GLN A 55 3.37 -19.93 -2.07
CA GLN A 55 3.68 -21.35 -1.86
C GLN A 55 2.96 -21.94 -0.64
N GLY A 56 2.13 -21.16 0.08
CA GLY A 56 1.39 -21.60 1.26
C GLY A 56 2.24 -21.68 2.53
N LYS A 57 3.42 -21.06 2.57
CA LYS A 57 4.32 -21.14 3.73
C LYS A 57 3.94 -20.12 4.80
N GLN A 58 3.64 -20.62 6.00
CA GLN A 58 3.41 -19.80 7.20
C GLN A 58 2.37 -18.69 6.96
N VAL A 59 1.31 -19.00 6.22
CA VAL A 59 0.20 -18.08 5.94
C VAL A 59 -0.59 -17.88 7.24
N PRO A 60 -0.72 -16.66 7.76
CA PRO A 60 -1.54 -16.41 8.95
C PRO A 60 -3.00 -16.81 8.71
N PRO A 61 -3.70 -17.36 9.71
CA PRO A 61 -5.07 -17.88 9.54
C PRO A 61 -6.10 -16.80 9.21
N ASN A 62 -5.86 -15.55 9.61
CA ASN A 62 -6.75 -14.42 9.36
C ASN A 62 -6.48 -13.71 8.02
N MET A 63 -5.46 -14.15 7.28
CA MET A 63 -5.05 -13.52 6.03
C MET A 63 -5.86 -14.08 4.86
N THR A 64 -6.44 -13.19 4.05
CA THR A 64 -7.23 -13.58 2.88
C THR A 64 -6.36 -13.59 1.64
N VAL A 65 -6.13 -14.77 1.06
CA VAL A 65 -5.40 -14.93 -0.21
C VAL A 65 -6.40 -15.19 -1.34
N MET A 66 -6.63 -14.17 -2.17
CA MET A 66 -7.50 -14.27 -3.34
C MET A 66 -6.74 -14.90 -4.50
N ARG A 67 -7.30 -15.99 -5.02
CA ARG A 67 -6.80 -16.68 -6.22
C ARG A 67 -7.80 -16.49 -7.35
N ASP A 68 -7.32 -16.13 -8.52
CA ASP A 68 -8.14 -16.17 -9.71
C ASP A 68 -8.30 -17.62 -10.18
N VAL A 69 -9.54 -18.11 -10.09
CA VAL A 69 -9.92 -19.48 -10.44
C VAL A 69 -9.81 -19.75 -11.94
N ALA A 70 -9.85 -18.72 -12.79
CA ALA A 70 -9.65 -18.86 -14.23
C ALA A 70 -8.18 -19.14 -14.56
N ILE A 71 -7.26 -18.46 -13.87
CA ILE A 71 -5.81 -18.66 -14.02
C ILE A 71 -5.37 -20.00 -13.40
N ALA A 72 -5.95 -20.38 -12.26
CA ALA A 72 -5.65 -21.63 -11.56
C ALA A 72 -6.03 -22.91 -12.32
N LYS A 73 -6.95 -22.83 -13.31
CA LYS A 73 -7.34 -23.97 -14.16
C LYS A 73 -6.41 -24.19 -15.35
N SER A 74 -5.53 -23.25 -15.66
CA SER A 74 -4.48 -23.48 -16.64
C SER A 74 -3.35 -24.22 -15.94
N GLU A 75 -3.13 -25.48 -16.30
CA GLU A 75 -2.12 -26.38 -15.70
C GLU A 75 -0.65 -25.89 -15.84
N PHE A 76 -0.44 -24.67 -16.34
CA PHE A 76 0.86 -24.13 -16.75
C PHE A 76 1.30 -22.87 -16.01
N ILE A 77 0.49 -22.35 -15.08
CA ILE A 77 0.81 -21.08 -14.41
C ILE A 77 1.25 -21.33 -12.97
N SER A 78 2.55 -21.11 -12.72
CA SER A 78 3.19 -21.15 -11.39
C SER A 78 2.36 -20.40 -10.35
N GLY A 79 2.22 -20.97 -9.15
CA GLY A 79 1.26 -20.55 -8.11
C GLY A 79 1.30 -19.08 -7.70
N GLU A 80 2.38 -18.35 -8.01
CA GLU A 80 2.52 -16.90 -7.81
C GLU A 80 1.59 -16.08 -8.72
N LYS A 81 1.43 -16.47 -9.99
CA LYS A 81 0.62 -15.75 -10.98
C LYS A 81 -0.89 -15.97 -10.83
N ALA A 82 -1.29 -16.98 -10.05
CA ALA A 82 -2.69 -17.26 -9.76
C ALA A 82 -3.24 -16.43 -8.58
N ILE A 83 -2.36 -15.87 -7.75
CA ILE A 83 -2.75 -15.04 -6.60
C ILE A 83 -2.80 -13.59 -7.05
N THR A 84 -3.98 -12.99 -7.03
CA THR A 84 -4.21 -11.63 -7.53
C THR A 84 -4.27 -10.60 -6.41
N LYS A 85 -4.59 -11.04 -5.18
CA LYS A 85 -4.68 -10.15 -4.03
C LYS A 85 -4.44 -10.89 -2.72
N VAL A 86 -3.74 -10.24 -1.80
CA VAL A 86 -3.66 -10.63 -0.39
C VAL A 86 -4.24 -9.50 0.45
N GLN A 87 -5.16 -9.81 1.36
CA GLN A 87 -5.77 -8.88 2.29
C GLN A 87 -5.56 -9.32 3.73
N ASP A 88 -5.68 -8.38 4.66
CA ASP A 88 -5.64 -8.60 6.11
C ASP A 88 -4.34 -9.29 6.57
N PHE A 89 -3.20 -8.78 6.08
CA PHE A 89 -1.87 -9.27 6.44
C PHE A 89 -1.32 -8.65 7.74
N GLN A 90 -2.14 -8.01 8.57
CA GLN A 90 -1.69 -7.41 9.84
C GLN A 90 -0.99 -8.38 10.80
N ASP A 91 -1.32 -9.67 10.71
CA ASP A 91 -0.70 -10.73 11.52
C ASP A 91 0.58 -11.30 10.86
N ASP A 92 0.96 -10.84 9.67
CA ASP A 92 2.19 -11.22 9.00
C ASP A 92 3.35 -10.29 9.41
N PRO A 93 4.37 -10.80 10.13
CA PRO A 93 5.42 -9.94 10.68
C PRO A 93 6.29 -9.28 9.61
N VAL A 94 6.36 -9.83 8.39
CA VAL A 94 7.21 -9.27 7.33
C VAL A 94 6.42 -8.27 6.48
N LEU A 95 5.18 -8.58 6.11
CA LEU A 95 4.35 -7.62 5.36
C LEU A 95 3.90 -6.45 6.24
N PHE A 96 3.65 -6.67 7.54
CA PHE A 96 3.25 -5.60 8.44
C PHE A 96 4.39 -4.61 8.75
N ASP A 97 5.66 -5.01 8.58
CA ASP A 97 6.80 -4.08 8.67
C ASP A 97 6.68 -2.91 7.68
N TYR A 98 6.04 -3.11 6.53
CA TYR A 98 5.76 -2.00 5.59
C TYR A 98 4.89 -0.92 6.25
N CYS A 99 3.85 -1.32 6.98
CA CYS A 99 2.95 -0.39 7.67
C CYS A 99 3.65 0.34 8.83
N GLN A 100 4.72 -0.26 9.37
CA GLN A 100 5.54 0.33 10.44
C GLN A 100 6.78 1.06 9.90
N TYR A 101 7.05 0.99 8.60
CA TYR A 101 8.27 1.54 8.04
C TYR A 101 8.31 3.05 8.24
N LYS A 102 9.37 3.53 8.91
CA LYS A 102 9.48 4.92 9.38
C LYS A 102 9.24 5.94 8.27
N GLY A 103 9.74 5.70 7.06
CA GLY A 103 9.53 6.58 5.91
C GLY A 103 8.05 6.72 5.54
N VAL A 104 7.29 5.63 5.57
CA VAL A 104 5.85 5.63 5.29
C VAL A 104 5.09 6.30 6.43
N VAL A 105 5.39 5.91 7.68
CA VAL A 105 4.73 6.42 8.89
C VAL A 105 4.91 7.93 9.02
N ASP A 106 6.13 8.45 8.84
CA ASP A 106 6.40 9.88 9.00
C ASP A 106 5.69 10.73 7.93
N VAL A 107 5.66 10.24 6.69
CA VAL A 107 4.92 10.87 5.59
C VAL A 107 3.42 10.92 5.92
N VAL A 108 2.84 9.78 6.35
CA VAL A 108 1.42 9.71 6.67
C VAL A 108 1.11 10.62 7.87
N LYS A 109 1.95 10.64 8.90
CA LYS A 109 1.80 11.54 10.06
C LYS A 109 1.76 13.00 9.64
N ASP A 110 2.63 13.43 8.72
CA ASP A 110 2.64 14.81 8.23
C ASP A 110 1.38 15.20 7.43
N LEU A 111 0.66 14.21 6.87
CA LEU A 111 -0.54 14.45 6.05
C LEU A 111 -1.85 14.37 6.85
N ILE A 112 -1.98 13.42 7.78
CA ILE A 112 -3.26 13.12 8.46
C ILE A 112 -3.21 13.29 9.97
N GLY A 113 -2.07 13.63 10.55
CA GLY A 113 -1.93 13.79 12.00
C GLY A 113 -0.91 14.85 12.40
N THR A 114 -0.44 14.72 13.63
CA THR A 114 0.62 15.53 14.22
C THR A 114 1.77 14.64 14.67
N LYS A 115 2.91 15.24 15.10
CA LYS A 115 4.07 14.50 15.60
C LYS A 115 3.75 13.53 16.74
N GLU A 116 2.75 13.86 17.55
CA GLU A 116 2.31 13.10 18.72
C GLU A 116 1.13 12.15 18.41
N SER A 117 0.65 12.13 17.16
CA SER A 117 -0.48 11.30 16.77
C SER A 117 -0.10 9.82 16.67
N ASN A 118 -1.00 8.96 17.16
CA ASN A 118 -0.95 7.53 16.94
C ASN A 118 -1.63 7.20 15.61
N LEU A 119 -0.94 6.44 14.75
CA LEU A 119 -1.51 5.93 13.51
C LEU A 119 -2.01 4.50 13.73
N LEU A 120 -3.14 4.18 13.12
CA LEU A 120 -3.72 2.84 13.11
C LEU A 120 -3.81 2.37 11.65
N ALA A 121 -3.21 1.21 11.35
CA ALA A 121 -3.43 0.53 10.08
C ALA A 121 -4.82 -0.12 10.12
N MET A 122 -5.77 0.37 9.31
CA MET A 122 -7.14 -0.13 9.29
C MET A 122 -7.34 -1.29 8.32
N HIS A 123 -6.77 -1.18 7.13
CA HIS A 123 -6.90 -2.19 6.09
C HIS A 123 -5.60 -2.31 5.32
N THR A 124 -5.18 -3.55 5.12
CA THR A 124 -3.90 -3.90 4.49
C THR A 124 -4.18 -4.74 3.26
N MET A 125 -3.67 -4.30 2.11
CA MET A 125 -3.81 -5.02 0.84
C MET A 125 -2.51 -5.03 0.07
N LEU A 126 -2.20 -6.18 -0.52
CA LEU A 126 -1.16 -6.37 -1.51
C LEU A 126 -1.86 -6.84 -2.78
N ILE A 127 -1.66 -6.10 -3.87
CA ILE A 127 -2.30 -6.37 -5.16
C ILE A 127 -1.21 -6.87 -6.11
N ASN A 128 -1.41 -8.06 -6.65
CA ASN A 128 -0.55 -8.65 -7.67
C ASN A 128 -1.36 -8.69 -8.97
N LYS A 129 -1.10 -7.75 -9.88
CA LYS A 129 -1.83 -7.72 -11.15
C LYS A 129 -1.19 -8.70 -12.14
N PRO A 130 -1.92 -9.70 -12.65
CA PRO A 130 -1.42 -10.53 -13.73
C PRO A 130 -1.30 -9.68 -15.01
N PRO A 131 -0.46 -10.09 -15.99
CA PRO A 131 -0.35 -9.38 -17.27
C PRO A 131 -1.73 -9.29 -17.93
N ASP A 132 -2.12 -8.05 -18.27
CA ASP A 132 -3.47 -7.68 -18.69
C ASP A 132 -4.00 -8.54 -19.85
N SER A 133 -5.21 -9.09 -19.68
CA SER A 133 -6.03 -9.61 -20.79
C SER A 133 -6.94 -8.52 -21.41
N GLY A 134 -6.72 -7.25 -21.07
CA GLY A 134 -7.37 -6.10 -21.70
C GLY A 134 -8.67 -5.60 -21.05
N GLU A 135 -8.96 -5.94 -19.79
CA GLU A 135 -10.10 -5.34 -19.07
C GLU A 135 -9.64 -4.13 -18.24
N LEU A 136 -10.12 -2.95 -18.62
CA LEU A 136 -9.89 -1.68 -17.93
C LEU A 136 -10.18 -1.79 -16.43
N LEU A 137 -9.22 -1.37 -15.60
CA LEU A 137 -9.45 -1.15 -14.18
C LEU A 137 -10.54 -0.08 -14.00
N PHE A 138 -11.70 -0.47 -13.50
CA PHE A 138 -12.73 0.47 -13.08
C PHE A 138 -12.15 1.42 -12.03
N THR A 139 -12.26 2.73 -12.25
CA THR A 139 -11.93 3.77 -11.26
C THR A 139 -12.70 3.49 -9.97
N CYS A 140 -12.00 2.99 -8.94
CA CYS A 140 -12.58 2.70 -7.63
C CYS A 140 -11.99 3.69 -6.62
N GLN A 141 -12.84 4.54 -6.02
CA GLN A 141 -12.40 5.37 -4.90
C GLN A 141 -12.29 4.48 -3.65
N SER A 142 -11.06 4.26 -3.16
CA SER A 142 -10.82 3.44 -1.97
C SER A 142 -11.63 3.91 -0.75
N VAL A 143 -11.97 5.20 -0.66
CA VAL A 143 -12.80 5.80 0.42
C VAL A 143 -14.16 5.13 0.57
N HIS A 144 -14.72 4.55 -0.49
CA HIS A 144 -15.99 3.82 -0.43
C HIS A 144 -15.87 2.44 0.26
N LEU A 145 -14.66 1.87 0.32
CA LEU A 145 -14.38 0.54 0.86
C LEU A 145 -13.55 0.59 2.16
N SER A 146 -12.73 1.62 2.34
CA SER A 146 -11.99 1.91 3.57
C SER A 146 -11.66 3.41 3.64
N PRO A 147 -12.10 4.13 4.68
CA PRO A 147 -11.89 5.58 4.77
C PRO A 147 -10.42 5.98 4.98
N PHE A 148 -9.54 5.06 5.38
CA PHE A 148 -8.11 5.31 5.59
C PHE A 148 -7.30 4.04 5.27
N GLY A 149 -6.86 3.89 4.01
CA GLY A 149 -6.05 2.77 3.55
C GLY A 149 -4.63 3.21 3.20
N VAL A 150 -3.63 2.51 3.74
CA VAL A 150 -2.27 2.57 3.21
C VAL A 150 -2.17 1.49 2.14
N ASN A 151 -2.15 1.88 0.87
CA ASN A 151 -1.89 0.97 -0.23
C ASN A 151 -0.37 0.77 -0.36
N ILE A 152 0.10 -0.47 -0.41
CA ILE A 152 1.42 -0.78 -0.97
C ILE A 152 1.33 -0.48 -2.46
N PRO A 153 2.18 0.42 -3.03
CA PRO A 153 2.16 0.69 -4.45
C PRO A 153 2.48 -0.58 -5.26
N GLU A 154 1.99 -0.59 -6.49
CA GLU A 154 2.18 -1.64 -7.49
C GLU A 154 3.60 -2.23 -7.47
N ILE A 155 3.71 -3.55 -7.37
CA ILE A 155 4.93 -4.26 -7.71
C ILE A 155 4.83 -4.55 -9.20
N ASP A 156 5.11 -3.54 -10.02
CA ASP A 156 5.35 -3.75 -11.44
C ASP A 156 6.83 -4.10 -11.62
N ASP A 157 7.12 -5.22 -12.28
CA ASP A 157 8.46 -5.58 -12.75
C ASP A 157 8.97 -4.62 -13.86
N GLU A 158 8.25 -3.52 -14.12
CA GLU A 158 8.50 -2.58 -15.24
C GLU A 158 9.26 -1.29 -14.84
N TYR A 159 9.69 -1.15 -13.58
CA TYR A 159 10.52 -0.02 -13.15
C TYR A 159 11.92 -0.48 -12.68
N VAL A 160 12.59 -1.26 -13.51
CA VAL A 160 14.05 -1.37 -13.51
C VAL A 160 14.54 -0.70 -14.80
N ASP A 161 14.80 0.60 -14.71
CA ASP A 161 15.80 1.33 -15.52
C ASP A 161 16.20 2.63 -14.79
#